data_AF-A0A7K7VPF6-F1
#
_entry.id   AF-A0A7K7VPF6-F1
#
_cell.length_a   1.000
_cell.length_b   1.000
_cell.length_c   1.000
_cell.angle_alpha   90.00
_cell.angle_beta   90.00
_cell.angle_gamma   90.00
#
_symmetry.space_group_name_H-M   'P 1'
#
loop_
_entity.id
_entity.type
_entity.pdbx_description
1 polymer ?
#
loop_
_entity_poly.entity_id
_entity_poly.type
_entity_poly.pdbx_seq_one_letter_code
_entity_poly.pdbx_strand_id
1 'polypeptide(L)' 'YLTQLYYTISRIDWDYEAEPTRVKGIHYGPDIAQPIDLDGSQHSRCFLSDFLWSLVPTAW' A
#
# COMPACT_ATOMS: atom_id res chain seq x y z
N TYR A 1 2.51 5.84 -17.09
CA TYR A 1 3.82 5.17 -16.96
C TYR A 1 4.25 5.05 -15.50
N LEU A 2 4.47 6.15 -14.76
CA LEU A 2 4.91 6.07 -13.36
C LEU A 2 3.94 5.36 -12.43
N THR A 3 2.64 5.63 -12.53
CA THR A 3 1.60 4.93 -11.74
C THR A 3 1.60 3.42 -11.97
N GLN A 4 1.76 3.00 -13.22
CA GLN A 4 1.84 1.59 -13.60
C GLN A 4 3.12 0.93 -13.10
N LEU A 5 4.24 1.67 -13.04
CA LEU A 5 5.48 1.17 -12.44
C LEU A 5 5.30 0.95 -10.93
N TYR A 6 4.72 1.92 -10.22
CA TYR A 6 4.43 1.77 -8.79
C TYR A 6 3.51 0.57 -8.54
N TYR A 7 2.46 0.40 -9.33
CA TYR A 7 1.59 -0.77 -9.22
C TYR A 7 2.31 -2.08 -9.51
N THR A 8 3.19 -2.11 -10.52
CA THR A 8 3.97 -3.33 -10.83
C THR A 8 4.85 -3.75 -9.65
N ILE A 9 5.43 -2.78 -8.94
CA ILE A 9 6.32 -3.04 -7.80
C ILE A 9 5.54 -3.37 -6.53
N SER A 10 4.59 -2.50 -6.15
CA SER A 10 3.90 -2.62 -4.86
C SER A 10 2.70 -3.54 -4.92
N ARG A 11 2.09 -3.70 -6.09
CA ARG A 11 0.81 -4.40 -6.28
C ARG A 11 -0.33 -3.82 -5.44
N ILE A 12 -0.25 -2.52 -5.10
CA ILE A 12 -1.28 -1.83 -4.33
C ILE A 12 -2.17 -1.01 -5.27
N ASP A 13 -3.47 -1.26 -5.19
CA ASP A 13 -4.50 -0.39 -5.74
C ASP A 13 -5.09 0.48 -4.62
N TRP A 14 -5.13 1.79 -4.82
CA TRP A 14 -5.51 2.75 -3.78
C TRP A 14 -6.97 3.18 -3.92
N ASP A 15 -7.65 3.40 -2.79
CA ASP A 15 -8.98 3.98 -2.75
C ASP A 15 -8.88 5.50 -2.92
N TYR A 16 -9.24 5.99 -4.11
CA TYR A 16 -9.19 7.41 -4.47
C TYR A 16 -10.34 8.24 -3.90
N GLU A 17 -11.37 7.59 -3.33
CA GLU A 17 -12.50 8.25 -2.67
C GLU A 17 -12.27 8.40 -1.16
N ALA A 18 -11.17 7.84 -0.64
CA ALA A 18 -10.81 7.95 0.77
C ALA A 18 -10.33 9.36 1.15
N GLU A 19 -10.47 9.69 2.45
CA GLU A 19 -9.95 10.93 3.01
C GLU A 19 -8.41 11.01 2.85
N PRO A 20 -7.80 12.19 2.62
CA PRO A 20 -6.36 12.30 2.34
C PRO A 20 -5.44 11.77 3.44
N THR A 21 -5.93 11.76 4.69
CA THR A 21 -5.21 11.23 5.84
C THR A 21 -5.34 9.73 6.00
N ARG A 22 -6.25 9.08 5.25
CA ARG A 22 -6.51 7.66 5.32
C ARG A 22 -5.72 6.94 4.22
N VAL A 23 -4.83 6.05 4.62
CA VAL A 23 -4.07 5.19 3.71
C VAL A 23 -4.90 3.94 3.48
N LYS A 24 -5.67 3.91 2.38
CA LYS A 24 -6.66 2.87 2.11
C LYS A 24 -6.52 2.28 0.71
N GLY A 25 -6.51 0.96 0.60
CA GLY A 25 -6.32 0.27 -0.68
C GLY A 25 -6.38 -1.25 -0.55
N ILE A 26 -5.98 -1.96 -1.60
CA ILE A 26 -5.90 -3.41 -1.65
C ILE A 26 -4.53 -3.80 -2.17
N HIS A 27 -3.83 -4.70 -1.47
CA HIS A 27 -2.58 -5.31 -1.90
C HIS A 27 -2.83 -6.65 -2.59
N TYR A 28 -2.35 -6.80 -3.82
CA TYR A 28 -2.49 -7.99 -4.67
C TYR A 28 -1.17 -8.77 -4.76
N GLY A 29 -0.85 -9.52 -3.71
CA GLY A 29 0.27 -10.46 -3.68
C GLY A 29 -0.01 -11.78 -4.43
N PRO A 30 0.89 -12.78 -4.33
CA PRO A 30 0.64 -14.14 -4.85
C PRO A 30 -0.49 -14.88 -4.09
N ASP A 31 -0.80 -14.42 -2.87
CA ASP A 31 -1.86 -14.94 -2.02
C ASP A 31 -3.20 -14.20 -2.21
N ILE A 32 -4.16 -14.46 -1.32
CA ILE A 32 -5.44 -13.75 -1.26
C ILE A 32 -5.20 -12.25 -1.06
N ALA A 33 -5.86 -11.42 -1.87
CA ALA A 33 -5.76 -9.96 -1.78
C ALA A 33 -6.09 -9.47 -0.36
N GLN A 34 -5.25 -8.57 0.15
CA GLN A 34 -5.34 -8.06 1.53
C GLN A 34 -5.77 -6.59 1.54
N PRO A 35 -6.73 -6.19 2.38
CA PRO A 35 -7.10 -4.79 2.53
C PRO A 35 -6.02 -4.02 3.30
N ILE A 36 -5.80 -2.77 2.90
CA ILE A 36 -5.03 -1.77 3.63
C ILE A 36 -6.02 -0.71 4.10
N ASP A 37 -6.04 -0.42 5.39
CA ASP A 37 -6.86 0.64 5.96
C ASP A 37 -6.21 1.18 7.24
N LEU A 38 -5.46 2.28 7.10
CA LEU A 38 -4.72 2.92 8.19
C LEU A 38 -5.05 4.42 8.28
N ASP A 39 -5.13 4.94 9.51
CA ASP A 39 -5.17 6.37 9.75
C ASP A 39 -3.74 6.94 9.74
N GLY A 40 -3.36 7.56 8.63
CA GLY A 40 -2.04 8.16 8.42
C GLY A 40 -1.72 9.31 9.36
N SER A 41 -2.71 9.90 10.05
CA SER A 41 -2.47 10.93 11.07
C SER A 41 -1.94 10.37 12.39
N GLN A 42 -2.16 9.08 12.65
CA GLN A 42 -1.75 8.39 13.87
C GLN A 42 -0.37 7.71 13.76
N HIS A 43 0.25 7.76 12.57
CA HIS A 43 1.48 7.05 12.28
C HIS A 43 2.56 7.99 11.74
N SER A 44 3.82 7.67 12.03
CA SER A 44 4.94 8.38 11.41
C SER A 44 5.07 7.99 9.92
N ARG A 45 5.62 8.90 9.11
CA ARG A 45 5.88 8.63 7.68
C ARG A 45 6.81 7.45 7.46
N CYS A 46 7.81 7.26 8.33
CA CYS A 46 8.72 6.12 8.26
C CYS A 46 7.95 4.81 8.52
N PHE A 47 7.15 4.76 9.58
CA PHE A 47 6.34 3.58 9.89
C PHE A 47 5.41 3.21 8.73
N LEU A 48 4.69 4.18 8.16
CA LEU A 48 3.81 3.92 7.02
C LEU A 48 4.59 3.37 5.82
N SER A 49 5.76 3.93 5.53
CA SER A 49 6.59 3.45 4.41
C SER A 49 7.10 2.04 4.67
N ASP A 50 7.64 1.77 5.86
CA ASP A 50 8.15 0.46 6.26
C ASP A 50 7.04 -0.60 6.24
N PHE A 51 5.86 -0.26 6.74
CA PHE A 51 4.68 -1.12 6.70
C PHE A 51 4.30 -1.48 5.27
N LEU A 52 4.15 -0.49 4.38
CA LEU A 52 3.77 -0.75 2.99
C LEU A 52 4.81 -1.60 2.26
N TRP A 53 6.10 -1.35 2.50
CA TRP A 53 7.16 -2.18 1.91
C TRP A 53 7.23 -3.59 2.50
N SER A 54 6.80 -3.80 3.75
CA SER A 54 6.73 -5.13 4.34
C SER A 54 5.69 -6.05 3.66
N LEU A 55 4.72 -5.47 2.93
CA LEU A 55 3.75 -6.23 2.16
C LEU A 55 4.35 -6.80 0.86
N VAL A 56 5.41 -6.18 0.34
CA VAL A 56 6.05 -6.57 -0.91
C VAL A 56 6.98 -7.76 -0.67
N PRO A 57 6.76 -8.93 -1.30
CA PRO A 57 7.63 -10.09 -1.13
C PRO A 57 9.06 -9.77 -1.58
N THR A 58 10.04 -10.23 -0.81
CA THR A 58 11.48 -10.02 -1.07
C THR A 58 12.19 -11.28 -1.58
N ALA A 59 11.47 -12.39 -1.72
CA ALA A 59 11.97 -13.61 -2.34
C ALA A 59 12.17 -13.40 -3.85
N TRP A 60 13.26 -13.95 -4.39
CA TRP A 60 13.65 -13.87 -5.80
C TRP A 60 13.21 -15.11 -6.59
#